data_AF-A0A947LZM2-F1
#
_entry.id   AF-A0A947LZM2-F1
#
_cell.length_a   1.000
_cell.length_b   1.000
_cell.length_c   1.000
_cell.angle_alpha   90.00
_cell.angle_beta   90.00
_cell.angle_gamma   90.00
#
_symmetry.space_group_name_H-M   'P 1'
#
loop_
_entity.id
_entity.type
_entity.pdbx_description
1 polymer ?
#
loop_
_entity_poly.entity_id
_entity_poly.type
_entity_poly.pdbx_seq_one_letter_code
_entity_poly.pdbx_strand_id
1 'polypeptide(L)'
;MVDEYENGQKPPTKGSLTPLNTSKKPARAVAVAIEDGTAEGQLPKITAAGRGKIAEQILQLAFERGIKVREDAALAEMLAKIELDSPIPSEAFMAIAEILTYVYRANGEPNPFDAVLQDVMDEIQKNSEQETP
;
A
#
# COMPACT_ATOMS: atom_id res chain seq x y z
N MET A 1 52.75 -54.63 -7.99
CA MET A 1 52.68 -53.25 -7.50
C MET A 1 51.22 -52.89 -7.52
N VAL A 2 50.58 -52.98 -6.35
CA VAL A 2 49.16 -52.71 -6.16
C VAL A 2 48.94 -51.20 -6.25
N ASP A 3 47.87 -50.77 -6.89
CA ASP A 3 47.03 -49.68 -6.39
C ASP A 3 45.64 -49.86 -7.01
N GLU A 4 44.70 -50.23 -6.14
CA GLU A 4 43.28 -50.40 -6.41
C GLU A 4 42.63 -49.03 -6.62
N TYR A 5 41.93 -48.85 -7.74
CA TYR A 5 40.96 -47.76 -7.90
C TYR A 5 39.58 -48.37 -8.08
N GLU A 6 39.01 -48.79 -6.96
CA GLU A 6 37.63 -49.20 -6.85
C GLU A 6 36.74 -47.95 -6.70
N ASN A 7 35.70 -47.90 -7.55
CA ASN A 7 34.48 -47.10 -7.42
C ASN A 7 34.53 -45.60 -7.77
N GLY A 8 33.82 -45.25 -8.85
CA GLY A 8 33.76 -43.93 -9.47
C GLY A 8 32.95 -42.87 -8.71
N GLN A 9 33.38 -42.48 -7.50
CA GLN A 9 32.87 -41.27 -6.84
C GLN A 9 33.83 -40.10 -7.05
N LYS A 10 33.45 -39.22 -7.99
CA LYS A 10 34.05 -37.91 -8.22
C LYS A 10 34.11 -37.12 -6.89
N PRO A 11 35.24 -36.49 -6.54
CA PRO A 11 35.35 -35.75 -5.30
C PRO A 11 34.34 -34.60 -5.28
N PRO A 12 33.64 -34.36 -4.15
CA PRO A 12 32.72 -33.24 -4.04
C PRO A 12 33.50 -31.93 -4.21
N THR A 13 33.18 -31.19 -5.28
CA THR A 13 33.71 -29.86 -5.55
C THR A 13 33.28 -28.92 -4.43
N LYS A 14 34.25 -28.43 -3.64
CA LYS A 14 34.07 -27.27 -2.75
C LYS A 14 33.57 -26.09 -3.57
N GLY A 15 32.44 -25.46 -3.20
CA GLY A 15 32.15 -24.12 -3.74
C GLY A 15 30.72 -23.62 -3.88
N SER A 16 29.68 -24.26 -3.35
CA SER A 16 28.40 -23.57 -3.17
C SER A 16 27.79 -23.97 -1.83
N LEU A 17 28.25 -23.30 -0.78
CA LEU A 17 27.54 -23.26 0.49
C LEU A 17 26.36 -22.32 0.28
N THR A 18 25.28 -22.83 -0.33
CA THR A 18 23.99 -22.18 -0.22
C THR A 18 23.60 -22.27 1.26
N PRO A 19 23.40 -21.15 1.98
CA PRO A 19 22.94 -21.23 3.35
C PRO A 19 21.58 -21.93 3.35
N LEU A 20 21.51 -23.09 4.00
CA LEU A 20 20.31 -23.92 4.20
C LEU A 20 19.18 -23.20 4.98
N ASN A 21 19.37 -21.93 5.32
CA ASN A 21 18.40 -21.06 5.98
C ASN A 21 18.03 -19.86 5.09
N THR A 22 17.74 -20.10 3.82
CA THR A 22 17.02 -19.14 2.98
C THR A 22 15.55 -19.51 2.92
N SER A 23 14.89 -19.69 4.08
CA SER A 23 13.44 -19.54 4.11
C SER A 23 13.18 -18.08 3.75
N LYS A 24 12.71 -17.83 2.52
CA LYS A 24 12.21 -16.52 2.08
C LYS A 24 11.24 -16.05 3.16
N LYS A 25 11.70 -15.16 4.05
CA LYS A 25 10.90 -14.68 5.19
C LYS A 25 9.64 -14.10 4.55
N PRO A 26 8.43 -14.57 4.92
CA PRO A 26 7.22 -14.02 4.32
C PRO A 26 7.29 -12.50 4.49
N ALA A 27 7.04 -11.78 3.39
CA ALA A 27 6.96 -10.33 3.45
C ALA A 27 6.00 -9.99 4.59
N ARG A 28 6.47 -9.18 5.54
CA ARG A 28 5.65 -8.83 6.70
C ARG A 28 4.41 -8.12 6.16
N ALA A 29 3.23 -8.65 6.43
CA ALA A 29 1.98 -8.06 6.00
C ALA A 29 1.92 -6.59 6.45
N VAL A 30 1.37 -5.71 5.61
CA VAL A 30 1.16 -4.30 5.90
C VAL A 30 -0.31 -4.00 5.71
N ALA A 31 -0.91 -3.29 6.65
CA ALA A 31 -2.28 -2.84 6.56
C ALA A 31 -2.38 -1.39 7.03
N VAL A 32 -3.30 -0.65 6.41
CA VAL A 32 -3.59 0.75 6.69
C VAL A 32 -5.10 0.95 6.67
N ALA A 33 -5.63 1.70 7.62
CA ALA A 33 -7.04 2.09 7.68
C ALA A 33 -7.18 3.58 7.35
N ILE A 34 -8.18 3.89 6.53
CA ILE A 34 -8.44 5.25 6.02
C ILE A 34 -9.87 5.64 6.44
N GLU A 35 -10.01 6.85 6.97
CA GLU A 35 -11.29 7.51 7.16
C GLU A 35 -11.46 8.58 6.08
N ASP A 36 -12.61 8.62 5.42
CA ASP A 36 -12.84 9.39 4.19
C ASP A 36 -13.26 10.86 4.42
N GLY A 37 -13.52 11.26 5.66
CA GLY A 37 -13.82 12.65 6.02
C GLY A 37 -15.20 13.14 5.56
N THR A 38 -16.14 12.21 5.28
CA THR A 38 -17.51 12.53 4.82
C THR A 38 -18.30 13.46 5.74
N ALA A 39 -17.91 13.61 7.01
CA ALA A 39 -18.42 14.64 7.90
C ALA A 39 -17.64 15.96 7.73
N GLU A 40 -18.32 17.00 7.26
CA GLU A 40 -17.92 18.41 7.44
C GLU A 40 -16.66 18.88 6.69
N GLY A 41 -16.42 18.39 5.47
CA GLY A 41 -15.34 18.90 4.61
C GLY A 41 -13.93 18.59 5.14
N GLN A 42 -13.81 17.55 5.98
CA GLN A 42 -12.53 17.08 6.47
C GLN A 42 -11.79 16.28 5.40
N LEU A 43 -10.47 16.44 5.33
CA LEU A 43 -9.64 15.66 4.44
C LEU A 43 -9.57 14.20 4.92
N PRO A 44 -9.49 13.23 3.99
CA PRO A 44 -9.22 11.85 4.35
C PRO A 44 -7.94 11.73 5.18
N LYS A 45 -7.95 10.81 6.14
CA LYS A 45 -6.83 10.61 7.08
C LYS A 45 -6.55 9.14 7.34
N ILE A 46 -5.30 8.85 7.73
CA ILE A 46 -4.90 7.52 8.18
C ILE A 46 -5.20 7.38 9.67
N THR A 47 -6.08 6.45 10.02
CA THR A 47 -6.48 6.19 11.41
C THR A 47 -5.74 5.02 12.05
N ALA A 48 -5.19 4.12 11.22
CA ALA A 48 -4.32 3.05 11.68
C ALA A 48 -3.32 2.63 10.60
N ALA A 49 -2.12 2.23 10.99
CA ALA A 49 -1.13 1.62 10.12
C ALA A 49 -0.33 0.59 10.92
N GLY A 50 -0.03 -0.56 10.31
CA GLY A 50 0.60 -1.67 11.02
C GLY A 50 1.37 -2.59 10.11
N ARG A 51 2.32 -3.34 10.70
CA ARG A 51 3.08 -4.40 10.04
C ARG A 51 3.03 -5.69 10.85
N GLY A 52 3.09 -6.84 10.18
CA GLY A 52 3.02 -8.16 10.80
C GLY A 52 1.74 -8.33 11.64
N LYS A 53 1.89 -8.66 12.93
CA LYS A 53 0.76 -8.89 13.83
C LYS A 53 -0.21 -7.71 13.96
N ILE A 54 0.29 -6.48 13.88
CA ILE A 54 -0.59 -5.30 13.94
C ILE A 54 -1.42 -5.21 12.65
N ALA A 55 -0.83 -5.52 11.49
CA ALA A 55 -1.57 -5.57 10.23
C ALA A 55 -2.67 -6.64 10.26
N GLU A 56 -2.37 -7.82 10.82
CA GLU A 56 -3.33 -8.90 11.01
C GLU A 56 -4.51 -8.45 11.89
N GLN A 57 -4.25 -7.72 12.98
CA GLN A 57 -5.29 -7.17 13.86
C GLN A 57 -6.15 -6.10 13.19
N ILE A 58 -5.54 -5.21 12.39
CA ILE A 58 -6.28 -4.19 11.62
C ILE A 58 -7.25 -4.87 10.64
N LEU A 59 -6.75 -5.87 9.89
CA LEU A 59 -7.56 -6.62 8.93
C LEU A 59 -8.68 -7.39 9.63
N GLN A 60 -8.39 -8.06 10.75
CA GLN A 60 -9.38 -8.76 11.54
C GLN A 60 -10.51 -7.82 11.98
N LEU A 61 -10.18 -6.66 12.55
CA LEU A 61 -11.18 -5.68 12.97
C LEU A 61 -12.00 -5.16 11.77
N ALA A 62 -11.35 -4.91 10.63
CA ALA A 62 -12.04 -4.47 9.41
C ALA A 62 -13.10 -5.50 8.97
N PHE A 63 -12.73 -6.79 8.92
CA PHE A 63 -13.66 -7.86 8.56
C PHE A 63 -14.80 -8.02 9.58
N GLU A 64 -14.50 -7.98 10.88
CA GLU A 64 -15.51 -8.05 11.95
C GLU A 64 -16.53 -6.92 11.89
N ARG A 65 -16.11 -5.75 11.41
CA ARG A 65 -16.95 -4.55 11.28
C ARG A 65 -17.57 -4.38 9.89
N GLY A 66 -17.28 -5.27 8.95
CA GLY A 66 -17.75 -5.15 7.56
C GLY A 66 -17.11 -3.99 6.78
N ILE A 67 -15.97 -3.48 7.23
CA ILE A 67 -15.20 -2.45 6.52
C ILE A 67 -14.60 -3.07 5.25
N LYS A 68 -14.68 -2.36 4.14
CA LYS A 68 -14.14 -2.81 2.85
C LYS A 68 -12.62 -2.90 2.91
N VAL A 69 -12.07 -4.01 2.42
CA VAL A 69 -10.62 -4.24 2.35
C VAL A 69 -10.23 -4.41 0.89
N ARG A 70 -9.17 -3.72 0.48
CA ARG A 70 -8.54 -3.86 -0.83
C ARG A 70 -7.08 -4.25 -0.64
N GLU A 71 -6.63 -5.21 -1.44
CA GLU A 71 -5.23 -5.64 -1.44
C GLU A 71 -4.43 -4.84 -2.46
N ASP A 72 -3.45 -4.07 -1.99
CA ASP A 72 -2.44 -3.40 -2.80
C ASP A 72 -1.16 -3.21 -1.96
N ALA A 73 -0.15 -4.03 -2.22
CA ALA A 73 1.06 -4.04 -1.41
C ALA A 73 1.90 -2.76 -1.53
N ALA A 74 1.98 -2.18 -2.74
CA ALA A 74 2.82 -1.00 -2.98
C ALA A 74 2.21 0.24 -2.31
N LEU A 75 0.90 0.39 -2.46
CA LEU A 75 0.14 1.44 -1.80
C LEU A 75 0.16 1.27 -0.28
N ALA A 76 -0.11 0.07 0.25
CA ALA A 76 -0.10 -0.16 1.69
C ALA A 76 1.25 0.24 2.32
N GLU A 77 2.37 -0.09 1.65
CA GLU A 77 3.70 0.33 2.10
C GLU A 77 3.95 1.84 1.99
N MET A 78 3.39 2.50 0.98
CA MET A 78 3.44 3.95 0.85
C MET A 78 2.67 4.63 1.99
N LEU A 79 1.42 4.24 2.20
CA LEU A 79 0.54 4.84 3.20
C LEU A 79 0.98 4.54 4.63
N ALA A 80 1.57 3.36 4.87
CA ALA A 80 2.12 2.99 6.18
C ALA A 80 3.37 3.80 6.59
N LYS A 81 3.82 4.76 5.77
CA LYS A 81 4.85 5.74 6.12
C LYS A 81 4.27 7.09 6.55
N ILE A 82 2.98 7.32 6.30
CA ILE A 82 2.28 8.55 6.71
C ILE A 82 2.03 8.48 8.22
N GLU A 83 2.17 9.62 8.89
CA GLU A 83 1.91 9.74 10.32
C GLU A 83 0.40 9.61 10.60
N LEU A 84 0.04 8.94 11.69
CA LEU A 84 -1.37 8.73 12.06
C LEU A 84 -2.04 10.06 12.39
N ASP A 85 -3.33 10.16 12.08
CA ASP A 85 -4.17 11.34 12.30
C ASP A 85 -3.68 12.63 11.60
N SER A 86 -2.64 12.52 10.77
CA SER A 86 -2.19 13.60 9.90
C SER A 86 -2.96 13.60 8.58
N PRO A 87 -3.22 14.79 7.99
CA PRO A 87 -3.74 14.89 6.63
C PRO A 87 -2.82 14.16 5.65
N ILE A 88 -3.42 13.51 4.67
CA ILE A 88 -2.67 12.84 3.60
C ILE A 88 -1.87 13.89 2.80
N PRO A 89 -0.56 13.70 2.61
CA PRO A 89 0.27 14.63 1.84
C PRO A 89 -0.13 14.62 0.35
N SER A 90 0.05 15.75 -0.33
CA SER A 90 -0.42 15.97 -1.71
C SER A 90 0.15 14.95 -2.68
N GLU A 91 1.37 14.48 -2.46
CA GLU A 91 2.05 13.47 -3.28
C GLU A 91 1.37 12.09 -3.21
N ALA A 92 0.67 11.78 -2.11
CA ALA A 92 -0.07 10.53 -1.92
C ALA A 92 -1.57 10.67 -2.24
N PHE A 93 -2.06 11.91 -2.39
CA PHE A 93 -3.48 12.21 -2.54
C PHE A 93 -4.09 11.59 -3.80
N MET A 94 -3.39 11.67 -4.94
CA MET A 94 -3.85 11.10 -6.21
C MET A 94 -4.04 9.57 -6.13
N ALA A 95 -3.09 8.87 -5.50
CA ALA A 95 -3.18 7.42 -5.33
C ALA A 95 -4.37 7.02 -4.44
N ILE A 96 -4.67 7.83 -3.42
CA ILE A 96 -5.78 7.57 -2.51
C ILE A 96 -7.13 7.91 -3.16
N ALA A 97 -7.20 9.00 -3.90
CA ALA A 97 -8.38 9.39 -4.66
C ALA A 97 -8.83 8.29 -5.63
N GLU A 98 -7.89 7.60 -6.30
CA GLU A 98 -8.21 6.47 -7.18
C GLU A 98 -8.90 5.32 -6.42
N ILE A 99 -8.40 4.97 -5.23
CA ILE A 99 -8.98 3.90 -4.41
C ILE A 99 -10.37 4.29 -3.95
N LEU A 100 -10.52 5.50 -3.42
CA LEU A 100 -11.79 5.97 -2.88
C LEU A 100 -12.82 6.08 -4.01
N THR A 101 -12.43 6.57 -5.17
CA THR A 101 -13.27 6.54 -6.39
C THR A 101 -13.77 5.12 -6.68
N TYR A 102 -12.90 4.12 -6.62
CA TYR A 102 -13.30 2.73 -6.83
C TYR A 102 -14.30 2.25 -5.75
N VAL A 103 -14.06 2.56 -4.47
CA VAL A 103 -14.93 2.16 -3.35
C VAL A 103 -16.31 2.81 -3.46
N TYR A 104 -16.36 4.13 -3.67
CA TYR A 104 -17.61 4.88 -3.82
C TYR A 104 -18.41 4.42 -5.03
N ARG A 105 -17.76 4.23 -6.19
CA ARG A 105 -18.42 3.67 -7.38
C ARG A 105 -18.95 2.25 -7.14
N ALA A 106 -18.21 1.41 -6.41
CA ALA A 106 -18.66 0.07 -6.06
C ALA A 106 -19.84 0.08 -5.07
N ASN A 107 -19.95 1.12 -4.24
CA ASN A 107 -21.08 1.34 -3.33
C ASN A 107 -22.27 2.06 -3.99
N GLY A 108 -22.12 2.55 -5.23
CA GLY A 108 -23.14 3.35 -5.92
C GLY A 108 -23.28 4.78 -5.37
N GLU A 109 -22.27 5.25 -4.65
CA GLU A 109 -22.24 6.56 -4.01
C GLU A 109 -21.51 7.59 -4.90
N PRO A 110 -21.87 8.88 -4.84
CA PRO A 110 -21.16 9.93 -5.55
C PRO A 110 -19.71 10.01 -5.07
N ASN A 111 -18.75 10.06 -6.00
CA ASN A 111 -17.35 10.21 -5.65
C ASN A 111 -17.10 11.58 -5.00
N PRO A 112 -16.70 11.65 -3.72
CA PRO A 112 -16.50 12.94 -3.04
C PRO A 112 -15.34 13.75 -3.64
N PHE A 113 -14.44 13.11 -4.39
CA PHE A 113 -13.33 13.78 -5.06
C PHE A 113 -13.71 14.42 -6.38
N ASP A 114 -14.86 14.07 -6.99
CA ASP A 114 -15.27 14.72 -8.26
C ASP A 114 -15.46 16.22 -8.03
N ALA A 115 -16.11 16.61 -6.92
CA ALA A 115 -16.32 18.02 -6.56
C ALA A 115 -15.00 18.77 -6.30
N VAL A 116 -14.05 18.16 -5.58
CA VAL A 116 -12.75 18.77 -5.26
C VAL A 116 -11.86 18.90 -6.50
N LEU A 117 -11.86 17.88 -7.38
CA LEU A 117 -11.15 17.95 -8.66
C LEU A 117 -11.74 19.02 -9.58
N GLN A 118 -13.07 19.19 -9.58
CA GLN A 118 -13.73 20.27 -10.30
C GLN A 118 -13.22 21.64 -9.81
N ASP A 119 -13.26 21.90 -8.50
CA ASP A 119 -12.85 23.18 -7.92
C ASP A 119 -11.37 23.49 -8.19
N VAL A 120 -10.49 22.49 -8.08
CA VAL A 120 -9.05 22.65 -8.38
C VAL A 120 -8.81 22.86 -9.88
N MET A 121 -9.51 22.15 -10.76
CA MET A 121 -9.41 22.36 -12.21
C MET A 121 -9.91 23.76 -12.59
N ASP A 122 -11.01 24.22 -11.99
CA ASP A 122 -11.55 25.55 -12.20
C ASP A 122 -10.57 26.64 -11.72
N GLU A 123 -9.87 26.42 -10.60
CA GLU A 123 -8.85 27.34 -10.09
C GLU A 123 -7.59 27.38 -10.98
N ILE A 124 -7.12 26.23 -11.47
CA ILE A 124 -6.01 26.15 -12.44
C ILE A 124 -6.38 26.87 -13.74
N GLN A 125 -7.61 26.70 -14.22
CA GLN A 125 -8.10 27.33 -15.43
C GLN A 125 -8.21 28.85 -15.26
N LYS A 126 -8.68 29.31 -14.11
CA LYS A 126 -8.75 30.74 -13.75
C LYS A 126 -7.38 31.40 -13.60
N ASN A 127 -6.37 30.67 -13.11
CA ASN A 127 -5.00 31.19 -13.02
C ASN A 127 -4.29 31.21 -14.39
N SER A 128 -4.67 30.32 -15.32
CA SER A 128 -4.15 30.33 -16.69
C SER A 128 -4.65 31.50 -17.55
N GLU A 129 -5.76 32.13 -17.16
CA GLU A 129 -6.32 33.32 -17.82
C GLU A 129 -5.73 34.65 -17.29
N GLN A 130 -4.89 34.61 -16.25
CA GLN A 130 -4.26 35.80 -15.63
C GLN A 130 -2.79 36.00 -16.01
N GLU A 131 -2.19 35.11 -16.81
CA GLU A 131 -0.85 35.29 -17.37
C GLU A 131 -0.89 35.41 -18.90
N THR A 132 -1.28 36.58 -19.41
CA THR A 132 -0.71 37.16 -20.65
C THR A 132 -1.17 38.62 -20.82
N PRO A 133 -0.27 39.50 -21.28
CA PRO A 133 0.59 40.38 -20.49
C PRO A 133 -0.05 41.73 -20.09
#